data_AF-A0A285EA09-F1
#
_entry.id   AF-A0A285EA09-F1
#
_cell.length_a   1.000
_cell.length_b   1.000
_cell.length_c   1.000
_cell.angle_alpha   90.00
_cell.angle_beta   90.00
_cell.angle_gamma   90.00
#
_symmetry.space_group_name_H-M   'P 1'
#
loop_
_entity.id
_entity.type
_entity.pdbx_description
1 polymer ?
#
loop_
_entity_poly.entity_id
_entity_poly.type
_entity_poly.pdbx_seq_one_letter_code
_entity_poly.pdbx_strand_id
1 'polypeptide(L)'
;MTDPHTPATSPGTSEADVEHRAAIAEALGKEVWPADRDTLVSKAQEGNAPDRVVADLRRLPSGQQFANVQEVARALGIGTEQERF
;
A
#
# COMPACT_ATOMS: atom_id res chain seq x y z
N MET A 1 -16.99 -7.18 -34.14
CA MET A 1 -16.44 -8.12 -33.14
C MET A 1 -15.80 -7.26 -32.07
N THR A 2 -16.62 -6.72 -31.18
CA THR A 2 -16.17 -5.85 -30.09
C THR A 2 -16.05 -6.73 -28.88
N ASP A 3 -14.82 -7.09 -28.54
CA ASP A 3 -14.52 -7.59 -27.22
C ASP A 3 -14.02 -6.40 -26.40
N PRO A 4 -14.78 -5.93 -25.39
CA PRO A 4 -14.22 -5.08 -24.36
C PRO A 4 -13.71 -6.00 -23.25
N HIS A 5 -12.41 -6.29 -23.24
CA HIS A 5 -11.73 -6.69 -22.02
C HIS A 5 -11.87 -5.54 -21.01
N THR A 6 -12.99 -5.46 -20.30
CA THR A 6 -13.05 -4.76 -19.01
C THR A 6 -12.19 -5.58 -18.05
N PRO A 7 -11.04 -5.08 -17.57
CA PRO A 7 -10.37 -5.74 -16.47
C PRO A 7 -11.37 -5.80 -15.32
N ALA A 8 -11.56 -6.99 -14.76
CA ALA A 8 -12.41 -7.23 -13.61
C ALA A 8 -11.78 -6.66 -12.32
N THR A 9 -11.33 -5.41 -12.35
CA THR A 9 -11.07 -4.64 -11.15
C THR A 9 -12.43 -4.37 -10.51
N SER A 10 -12.65 -4.94 -9.33
CA SER A 10 -13.79 -4.63 -8.48
C SER A 10 -14.04 -3.11 -8.49
N PRO A 11 -15.30 -2.64 -8.51
CA PRO A 11 -15.65 -1.23 -8.78
C PRO A 11 -15.05 -0.16 -7.85
N GLY A 12 -14.16 -0.54 -6.94
CA GLY A 12 -13.52 0.32 -5.96
C GLY A 12 -12.02 0.41 -5.88
N THR A 13 -11.30 -0.45 -6.59
CA THR A 13 -9.84 -0.42 -6.55
C THR A 13 -9.37 -0.03 -7.94
N SER A 14 -8.92 1.22 -8.09
CA SER A 14 -8.29 1.67 -9.33
C SER A 14 -7.03 0.84 -9.59
N GLU A 15 -6.69 0.59 -10.85
CA GLU A 15 -5.49 -0.18 -11.21
C GLU A 15 -4.21 0.45 -10.61
N ALA A 16 -4.14 1.79 -10.61
CA ALA A 16 -3.07 2.56 -9.96
C ALA A 16 -2.96 2.31 -8.45
N ASP A 17 -4.06 1.98 -7.78
CA ASP A 17 -4.11 1.68 -6.36
C ASP A 17 -3.55 0.29 -6.06
N VAL A 18 -3.90 -0.68 -6.93
CA VAL A 18 -3.31 -2.02 -6.91
C VAL A 18 -1.80 -1.96 -7.14
N GLU A 19 -1.36 -1.21 -8.15
CA GLU A 19 0.07 -1.01 -8.44
C GLU A 19 0.80 -0.35 -7.27
N HIS A 20 0.19 0.66 -6.65
CA HIS A 20 0.80 1.34 -5.51
C HIS A 20 0.95 0.39 -4.31
N ARG A 21 -0.08 -0.40 -4.00
CA ARG A 21 -0.01 -1.41 -2.94
C ARG A 21 1.05 -2.47 -3.25
N ALA A 22 1.18 -2.88 -4.50
CA ALA A 22 2.21 -3.82 -4.93
C ALA A 22 3.62 -3.25 -4.69
N ALA A 23 3.87 -2.00 -5.09
CA ALA A 23 5.16 -1.34 -4.86
C ALA A 23 5.54 -1.28 -3.37
N ILE A 24 4.56 -1.02 -2.48
CA ILE A 24 4.78 -1.05 -1.02
C ILE A 24 5.12 -2.47 -0.56
N ALA A 25 4.40 -3.49 -1.03
CA ALA A 25 4.65 -4.89 -0.66
C ALA A 25 6.04 -5.37 -1.10
N GLU A 26 6.46 -5.01 -2.32
CA GLU A 26 7.76 -5.37 -2.86
C GLU A 26 8.91 -4.68 -2.12
N ALA A 27 8.76 -3.40 -1.79
CA ALA A 27 9.76 -2.64 -1.05
C ALA A 27 10.01 -3.18 0.37
N LEU A 28 8.96 -3.68 1.02
CA LEU A 28 9.00 -4.07 2.43
C LEU A 28 9.26 -5.56 2.64
N GLY A 29 8.81 -6.40 1.70
CA GLY A 29 8.85 -7.85 1.83
C GLY A 29 7.91 -8.39 2.91
N LYS A 30 7.72 -9.72 2.94
CA LYS A 30 6.85 -10.38 3.92
C LYS A 30 7.46 -10.51 5.32
N GLU A 31 8.79 -10.35 5.42
CA GLU A 31 9.57 -10.56 6.64
C GLU A 31 9.52 -9.38 7.62
N VAL A 32 9.12 -8.21 7.15
CA VAL A 32 9.03 -7.01 8.01
C VAL A 32 7.84 -7.08 8.96
N TRP A 33 6.84 -7.92 8.67
CA TRP A 33 5.59 -7.91 9.42
C TRP A 33 5.62 -8.85 10.63
N PRO A 34 5.00 -8.46 11.75
CA PRO A 34 4.40 -7.15 12.04
C PRO A 34 5.46 -6.07 12.34
N ALA A 35 5.19 -4.81 11.96
CA ALA A 35 6.09 -3.68 12.18
C ALA A 35 5.34 -2.36 12.41
N ASP A 36 5.96 -1.47 13.17
CA ASP A 36 5.53 -0.08 13.33
C ASP A 36 6.03 0.79 12.16
N ARG A 37 5.48 2.01 12.06
CA ARG A 37 5.86 2.98 11.01
C ARG A 37 7.38 3.17 10.88
N ASP A 38 8.10 3.36 11.99
CA ASP A 38 9.53 3.69 11.95
C ASP A 38 10.35 2.50 11.41
N THR A 39 9.96 1.29 11.79
CA THR A 39 10.52 0.04 11.24
C THR A 39 10.25 -0.08 9.73
N LEU A 40 9.01 0.21 9.28
CA LEU A 40 8.66 0.17 7.85
C LEU A 40 9.46 1.20 7.03
N VAL A 41 9.56 2.43 7.53
CA VAL A 41 10.31 3.52 6.88
C VAL A 41 11.81 3.16 6.79
N SER A 42 12.37 2.56 7.84
CA SER A 42 13.77 2.13 7.86
C SER A 42 14.03 1.00 6.87
N LYS A 43 13.15 -0.02 6.84
CA LYS A 43 13.27 -1.15 5.89
C LYS A 43 13.15 -0.68 4.44
N ALA A 44 12.24 0.24 4.16
CA ALA A 44 12.08 0.81 2.82
C ALA A 44 13.33 1.61 2.39
N GLN A 45 13.95 2.37 3.30
CA GLN A 45 15.19 3.09 3.00
C GLN A 45 16.37 2.15 2.75
N GLU A 46 16.55 1.13 3.59
CA GLU A 46 17.58 0.08 3.39
C GLU A 46 17.42 -0.63 2.04
N GLY A 47 16.17 -0.94 1.66
CA GLY A 47 15.83 -1.58 0.41
C GLY A 47 15.94 -0.69 -0.83
N ASN A 48 16.37 0.57 -0.70
CA ASN A 48 16.34 1.56 -1.79
C ASN A 48 14.94 1.67 -2.44
N ALA A 49 13.89 1.63 -1.61
CA ALA A 49 12.53 1.78 -2.07
C ALA A 49 12.32 3.16 -2.74
N PRO A 50 11.37 3.28 -3.68
CA PRO A 50 11.05 4.56 -4.29
C PRO A 50 10.71 5.63 -3.26
N ASP A 51 11.16 6.88 -3.48
CA ASP A 51 10.91 8.00 -2.56
C ASP A 51 9.43 8.18 -2.23
N ARG A 52 8.54 7.90 -3.20
CA ARG A 52 7.09 7.92 -3.00
C ARG A 52 6.64 6.95 -1.91
N VAL A 53 7.15 5.71 -1.93
CA VAL A 53 6.84 4.69 -0.91
C VAL A 53 7.31 5.16 0.45
N VAL A 54 8.55 5.66 0.56
CA VAL A 54 9.10 6.17 1.82
C VAL A 54 8.28 7.36 2.34
N ALA A 55 7.87 8.28 1.46
CA ALA A 55 7.04 9.43 1.80
C ALA A 55 5.66 9.01 2.31
N ASP A 56 5.01 8.03 1.66
CA ASP A 56 3.74 7.49 2.11
C ASP A 56 3.86 6.80 3.47
N LEU A 57 4.86 5.93 3.66
CA LEU A 57 5.09 5.26 4.96
C LEU A 57 5.28 6.28 6.10
N ARG A 58 5.91 7.43 5.86
CA ARG A 58 6.05 8.49 6.88
C ARG A 58 4.72 9.12 7.32
N ARG A 59 3.68 9.05 6.48
CA ARG A 59 2.33 9.58 6.78
C ARG A 59 1.51 8.64 7.64
N LEU A 60 1.96 7.39 7.84
CA LEU A 60 1.26 6.43 8.68
C LEU A 60 1.15 6.93 10.13
N PRO A 61 0.05 6.57 10.82
CA PRO A 61 -0.11 6.86 12.24
C PRO A 61 1.01 6.22 13.06
N SER A 62 1.54 6.99 14.03
CA SER A 62 2.52 6.49 14.99
C SER A 62 1.85 5.70 16.11
N GLY A 63 2.61 4.83 16.77
CA GLY A 63 2.13 4.11 17.96
C GLY A 63 1.19 2.94 17.68
N GLN A 64 1.07 2.52 16.42
CA GLN A 64 0.42 1.26 16.04
C GLN A 64 1.38 0.37 15.24
N GLN A 65 1.16 -0.93 15.32
CA GLN A 65 1.83 -1.92 14.48
C GLN A 65 0.88 -2.35 13.36
N PHE A 66 1.45 -2.46 12.17
CA PHE A 66 0.75 -2.95 11.00
C PHE A 66 1.10 -4.43 10.84
N ALA A 67 0.06 -5.26 10.71
CA ALA A 67 0.24 -6.70 10.58
C ALA A 67 0.57 -7.15 9.15
N ASN A 68 0.28 -6.32 8.14
CA ASN A 68 0.47 -6.61 6.73
C ASN A 68 0.32 -5.35 5.87
N VAL A 69 0.57 -5.48 4.56
CA VAL A 69 0.46 -4.39 3.59
C VAL A 69 -0.96 -3.85 3.40
N GLN A 70 -2.03 -4.63 3.69
CA GLN A 70 -3.41 -4.15 3.55
C GLN A 70 -3.76 -3.11 4.62
N GLU A 71 -3.27 -3.33 5.85
CA GLU A 71 -3.43 -2.37 6.96
C GLU A 71 -2.72 -1.05 6.63
N VAL A 72 -1.52 -1.13 6.05
CA VAL A 72 -0.78 0.04 5.57
C VAL A 72 -1.53 0.74 4.44
N ALA A 73 -2.01 0.00 3.44
CA ALA A 73 -2.77 0.56 2.33
C ALA A 73 -4.03 1.29 2.84
N ARG A 74 -4.79 0.67 3.75
CA ARG A 74 -5.95 1.32 4.40
C ARG A 74 -5.57 2.59 5.16
N ALA A 75 -4.50 2.57 5.93
CA ALA A 75 -4.04 3.73 6.68
C ALA A 75 -3.60 4.89 5.76
N LEU A 76 -3.18 4.59 4.53
CA LEU A 76 -2.85 5.56 3.50
C LEU A 76 -4.06 5.97 2.62
N GLY A 77 -5.22 5.34 2.81
CA GLY A 77 -6.39 5.53 1.95
C GLY A 77 -6.24 4.92 0.55
N ILE A 78 -5.34 3.95 0.41
CA ILE A 78 -5.10 3.18 -0.81
C ILE A 78 -6.06 1.98 -0.77
N GLY A 79 -7.05 1.98 -1.67
CA GLY A 79 -7.91 0.82 -1.93
C GLY A 79 -9.23 0.79 -1.19
N THR A 80 -9.58 1.84 -0.47
CA THR A 80 -10.94 2.02 0.03
C THR A 80 -11.66 3.03 -0.85
N GLU A 81 -12.65 2.56 -1.62
CA GLU A 81 -13.81 3.40 -1.90
C GLU A 81 -14.20 4.01 -0.57
N GLN A 82 -14.08 5.33 -0.47
CA GLN A 82 -14.82 6.06 0.53
C GLN A 82 -16.28 5.77 0.16
N GLU A 83 -16.89 4.77 0.80
CA GLU A 83 -18.34 4.61 0.86
C GLU A 83 -18.88 5.94 1.41
N ARG A 84 -19.16 6.86 0.50
CA ARG A 84 -19.94 8.06 0.76
C ARG A 84 -21.39 7.57 0.81
N PHE A 85 -21.85 7.18 1.98
CA PHE A 85 -23.27 7.13 2.31
C PHE A 85 -23.54 8.10 3.44
#